data_AF-A0A2P8KBD7-F1
#
_entry.id   AF-A0A2P8KBD7-F1
#
_cell.length_a   1.000
_cell.length_b   1.000
_cell.length_c   1.000
_cell.angle_alpha   90.00
_cell.angle_beta   90.00
_cell.angle_gamma   90.00
#
_symmetry.space_group_name_H-M   'P 1'
#
loop_
_entity.id
_entity.type
_entity.pdbx_description
1 polymer ?
#
loop_
_entity_poly.entity_id
_entity_poly.type
_entity_poly.pdbx_seq_one_letter_code
_entity_poly.pdbx_strand_id
1 'polypeptide(L)'
;MAHVKDIESLYNFIGYVVLTAPDRFPRRDYLREDEQMTLEKAFAELRRGIDLVKAQSPDLPNADKLTGVLEDALALYRAGEETRGAHRLNDLEAMIFKG
;
A
#
# COMPACT_ATOMS: atom_id res chain seq x y z
N MET A 1 0.27 -15.50 -2.56
CA MET A 1 -0.47 -15.08 -3.77
C MET A 1 -0.27 -13.59 -3.90
N ALA A 2 0.24 -13.08 -5.03
CA ALA A 2 0.49 -11.64 -5.18
C ALA A 2 -0.84 -10.89 -5.33
N HIS A 3 -1.07 -9.89 -4.49
CA HIS A 3 -2.28 -9.05 -4.55
C HIS A 3 -2.19 -7.97 -5.63
N VAL A 4 -0.99 -7.43 -5.83
CA VAL A 4 -0.69 -6.44 -6.87
C VAL A 4 0.01 -7.13 -8.03
N LYS A 5 -0.58 -7.04 -9.23
CA LYS A 5 -0.07 -7.68 -10.46
C LYS A 5 0.07 -6.69 -11.62
N ASP A 6 -0.72 -5.63 -11.57
CA ASP A 6 -0.85 -4.56 -12.55
C ASP A 6 -1.24 -3.25 -11.84
N ILE A 7 -1.34 -2.17 -12.60
CA ILE A 7 -1.65 -0.82 -12.09
C ILE A 7 -3.08 -0.74 -11.52
N GLU A 8 -4.04 -1.45 -12.11
CA GLU A 8 -5.43 -1.49 -11.64
C GLU A 8 -5.54 -2.22 -10.29
N SER A 9 -4.90 -3.39 -10.15
CA SER A 9 -4.85 -4.12 -8.89
C SER A 9 -4.09 -3.35 -7.81
N LEU A 10 -3.09 -2.52 -8.15
CA LEU A 10 -2.47 -1.60 -7.21
C LEU A 10 -3.47 -0.58 -6.67
N TYR A 11 -4.24 0.08 -7.54
CA TYR A 11 -5.27 1.03 -7.13
C TYR A 11 -6.26 0.41 -6.13
N ASN A 12 -6.81 -0.76 -6.50
CA ASN A 12 -7.74 -1.51 -5.65
C ASN A 12 -7.09 -1.93 -4.32
N PHE A 13 -5.82 -2.31 -4.35
CA PHE A 13 -5.11 -2.75 -3.14
C PHE A 13 -4.81 -1.58 -2.20
N ILE A 14 -4.48 -0.39 -2.69
CA ILE A 14 -4.34 0.81 -1.85
C ILE A 14 -5.66 1.08 -1.10
N GLY A 15 -6.79 1.06 -1.81
CA GLY A 15 -8.11 1.23 -1.19
C GLY A 15 -8.41 0.16 -0.13
N TYR A 16 -8.09 -1.10 -0.42
CA TYR A 16 -8.19 -2.19 0.57
C TYR A 16 -7.37 -1.91 1.84
N VAL A 17 -6.12 -1.48 1.71
CA VAL A 17 -5.25 -1.18 2.87
C VAL A 17 -5.77 0.03 3.64
N VAL A 18 -6.21 1.11 2.97
CA VAL A 18 -6.78 2.29 3.63
C VAL A 18 -8.00 1.93 4.50
N LEU A 19 -8.85 1.00 4.03
CA LEU A 19 -10.06 0.58 4.74
C LEU A 19 -9.82 -0.42 5.88
N THR A 20 -8.66 -1.08 5.90
CA THR A 20 -8.41 -2.24 6.78
C THR A 20 -7.20 -2.09 7.68
N ALA A 21 -6.25 -1.20 7.37
CA ALA A 21 -5.14 -0.89 8.24
C ALA A 21 -5.62 -0.14 9.51
N PRO A 22 -4.94 -0.32 10.65
CA PRO A 22 -3.72 -1.11 10.82
C PRO A 22 -3.96 -2.60 11.08
N ASP A 23 -5.12 -3.01 11.58
CA ASP A 23 -5.34 -4.34 12.17
C ASP A 23 -6.69 -5.00 11.82
N ARG A 24 -7.49 -4.38 10.95
CA ARG A 24 -8.82 -4.86 10.53
C ARG A 24 -8.82 -5.65 9.22
N PHE A 25 -7.68 -6.23 8.86
CA PHE A 25 -7.58 -7.07 7.68
C PHE A 25 -8.51 -8.29 7.80
N PRO A 26 -9.39 -8.55 6.81
CA PRO A 26 -10.29 -9.70 6.84
C PRO A 26 -9.51 -11.01 6.95
N ARG A 27 -9.89 -11.82 7.94
CA ARG A 27 -9.33 -13.15 8.11
C ARG A 27 -9.96 -14.13 7.14
N ARG A 28 -9.15 -15.06 6.63
CA ARG A 28 -9.58 -16.12 5.71
C ARG A 28 -9.46 -17.46 6.39
N ASP A 29 -10.56 -18.21 6.45
CA ASP A 29 -10.66 -19.53 7.07
C ASP A 29 -9.75 -20.58 6.41
N TYR A 30 -9.46 -20.41 5.12
CA TYR A 30 -8.54 -21.26 4.36
C TYR A 30 -7.04 -20.90 4.51
N LEU A 31 -6.69 -19.85 5.26
CA LEU A 31 -5.30 -19.42 5.49
C LEU A 31 -4.85 -19.72 6.92
N ARG A 32 -3.59 -20.14 7.07
CA ARG A 32 -2.94 -20.26 8.39
C ARG A 32 -2.66 -18.86 8.99
N GLU A 33 -2.40 -18.78 10.29
CA GLU A 33 -2.09 -17.51 10.97
C GLU A 33 -0.94 -16.75 10.32
N ASP A 34 0.14 -17.46 9.98
CA ASP A 34 1.32 -16.92 9.31
C ASP A 34 1.07 -16.55 7.84
N GLU A 35 -0.11 -16.84 7.30
CA GLU A 35 -0.55 -16.51 5.95
C GLU A 35 -1.57 -15.39 5.92
N GLN A 36 -2.23 -15.09 7.05
CA GLN A 36 -3.17 -13.97 7.16
C GLN A 36 -2.51 -12.65 6.78
N MET A 37 -3.30 -11.74 6.21
CA MET A 37 -2.81 -10.41 5.90
C MET A 37 -2.51 -9.65 7.19
N THR A 38 -1.35 -8.99 7.22
CA THR A 38 -0.92 -8.09 8.29
C THR A 38 -0.53 -6.76 7.69
N LEU A 39 -0.37 -5.74 8.53
CA LEU A 39 0.13 -4.43 8.10
C LEU A 39 1.45 -4.56 7.34
N GLU A 40 2.41 -5.33 7.88
CA GLU A 40 3.71 -5.58 7.26
C GLU A 40 3.59 -6.19 5.86
N LYS A 41 2.73 -7.21 5.71
CA LYS A 41 2.53 -7.88 4.43
C LYS A 41 1.84 -6.98 3.42
N ALA A 42 0.87 -6.19 3.87
CA ALA A 42 0.19 -5.20 3.04
C ALA A 42 1.18 -4.15 2.52
N PHE A 43 2.05 -3.62 3.38
CA PHE A 43 3.06 -2.65 2.96
C PHE A 43 4.16 -3.25 2.09
N ALA A 44 4.50 -4.53 2.29
CA ALA A 44 5.39 -5.26 1.38
C ALA A 44 4.77 -5.42 -0.02
N GLU A 45 3.47 -5.68 -0.13
CA GLU A 45 2.75 -5.71 -1.40
C GLU A 45 2.69 -4.32 -2.06
N LEU A 46 2.42 -3.26 -1.29
CA LEU A 46 2.43 -1.89 -1.81
C LEU A 46 3.83 -1.48 -2.33
N ARG A 47 4.91 -1.92 -1.67
CA ARG A 47 6.29 -1.69 -2.14
C ARG A 47 6.50 -2.31 -3.52
N ARG A 48 6.06 -3.56 -3.73
CA ARG A 48 6.09 -4.21 -5.05
C ARG A 48 5.29 -3.43 -6.10
N GLY A 49 4.12 -2.89 -5.70
CA GLY A 49 3.31 -2.04 -6.56
C GLY A 49 4.02 -0.76 -6.99
N ILE A 50 4.76 -0.11 -6.08
CA ILE A 50 5.60 1.06 -6.43
C ILE A 50 6.68 0.67 -7.44
N ASP A 51 7.34 -0.48 -7.28
CA ASP A 51 8.36 -0.94 -8.22
C ASP A 51 7.76 -1.19 -9.62
N LEU A 52 6.53 -1.73 -9.67
CA LEU A 52 5.78 -1.89 -10.91
C LEU A 52 5.48 -0.54 -11.58
N VAL A 53 5.00 0.45 -10.81
CA VAL A 53 4.72 1.81 -11.31
C VAL A 53 5.98 2.43 -11.89
N LYS A 54 7.10 2.36 -11.18
CA LYS A 54 8.40 2.87 -11.65
C LYS A 54 8.87 2.21 -12.94
N ALA A 55 8.64 0.90 -13.08
CA ALA A 55 9.02 0.16 -14.27
C ALA A 55 8.15 0.49 -15.49
N GLN A 56 6.85 0.74 -15.29
CA GLN A 56 5.90 1.02 -16.38
C GLN A 56 5.83 2.51 -16.76
N SER A 57 6.15 3.40 -15.82
CA SER A 57 6.08 4.84 -15.99
C SER A 57 7.40 5.49 -15.57
N PRO A 58 8.49 5.33 -16.37
CA PRO A 58 9.80 5.87 -16.03
C PRO A 58 9.82 7.41 -15.93
N ASP A 59 8.90 8.08 -16.63
CA ASP A 59 8.75 9.54 -16.61
C ASP A 59 7.79 10.04 -15.52
N LEU A 60 7.30 9.16 -14.64
CA LEU A 60 6.38 9.54 -13.57
C LEU A 60 7.05 10.61 -12.67
N PRO A 61 6.46 11.82 -12.57
CA PRO A 61 7.00 12.86 -11.72
C PRO A 61 7.08 12.39 -10.26
N ASN A 62 8.21 12.67 -9.61
CA ASN A 62 8.43 12.32 -8.20
C ASN A 62 8.38 10.82 -7.89
N ALA A 63 8.67 9.93 -8.86
CA ALA A 63 8.73 8.49 -8.65
C ALA A 63 9.69 8.08 -7.52
N ASP A 64 10.77 8.85 -7.32
CA ASP A 64 11.73 8.71 -6.22
C ASP A 64 11.09 8.90 -4.84
N LYS A 65 10.05 9.73 -4.72
CA LYS A 65 9.37 10.04 -3.46
C LYS A 65 8.33 9.01 -3.04
N LEU A 66 7.79 8.21 -3.97
CA LEU A 66 6.74 7.21 -3.68
C LEU A 66 7.15 6.27 -2.54
N THR A 67 8.40 5.82 -2.56
CA THR A 67 8.92 4.90 -1.56
C THR A 67 8.92 5.53 -0.16
N GLY A 68 9.33 6.80 -0.06
CA GLY A 68 9.34 7.55 1.20
C GLY A 68 7.93 7.78 1.75
N VAL A 69 6.98 8.18 0.88
CA VAL A 69 5.57 8.37 1.25
C VAL A 69 4.98 7.09 1.85
N LEU A 70 5.28 5.93 1.24
CA LEU A 70 4.82 4.64 1.75
C LEU A 70 5.46 4.28 3.10
N GLU A 71 6.75 4.56 3.32
CA GLU A 71 7.37 4.31 4.63
C GLU A 71 6.82 5.26 5.73
N ASP A 72 6.54 6.52 5.38
CA ASP A 72 5.90 7.47 6.31
C ASP A 72 4.53 6.96 6.77
N ALA A 73 3.73 6.43 5.84
CA ALA A 73 2.42 5.86 6.14
C ALA A 73 2.55 4.66 7.10
N LEU A 74 3.52 3.77 6.86
CA LEU A 74 3.78 2.62 7.75
C LEU A 74 4.18 3.07 9.15
N ALA A 75 5.07 4.06 9.25
CA ALA A 75 5.51 4.62 10.52
C ALA A 75 4.34 5.23 11.31
N LEU A 76 3.45 5.95 10.63
CA LEU A 76 2.24 6.51 11.24
C LEU A 76 1.31 5.42 11.77
N TYR A 77 1.01 4.38 10.99
CA TYR A 77 0.20 3.25 11.47
C TYR A 77 0.84 2.55 12.67
N ARG A 78 2.16 2.35 12.66
CA ARG A 78 2.89 1.75 13.80
C ARG A 78 2.88 2.62 15.06
N ALA A 79 2.76 3.94 14.89
CA ALA A 79 2.63 4.89 15.98
C ALA A 79 1.19 5.03 16.50
N GLY A 80 0.21 4.32 15.93
CA GLY A 80 -1.21 4.45 16.27
C GLY A 80 -1.89 5.66 15.63
N GLU A 81 -1.22 6.34 14.70
CA GLU A 81 -1.71 7.54 14.00
C GLU A 81 -2.51 7.15 12.75
N GLU A 82 -3.57 6.36 12.93
CA GLU A 82 -4.31 5.70 11.84
C GLU A 82 -4.83 6.66 10.77
N THR A 83 -5.49 7.75 11.19
CA THR A 83 -6.03 8.77 10.27
C THR A 83 -4.93 9.40 9.42
N ARG A 84 -3.78 9.70 10.03
CA ARG A 84 -2.64 10.27 9.32
C ARG A 84 -2.00 9.24 8.39
N GLY A 85 -1.91 7.98 8.80
CA GLY A 85 -1.46 6.87 7.96
C GLY A 85 -2.33 6.72 6.70
N ALA A 86 -3.65 6.77 6.88
CA ALA A 86 -4.61 6.70 5.77
C ALA A 86 -4.49 7.90 4.82
N HIS A 87 -4.37 9.13 5.35
CA HIS A 87 -4.10 10.31 4.53
C HIS A 87 -2.82 10.16 3.71
N ARG A 88 -1.76 9.59 4.30
CA ARG A 88 -0.50 9.39 3.60
C ARG A 88 -0.59 8.34 2.47
N LEU A 89 -1.41 7.31 2.63
CA LEU A 89 -1.73 6.38 1.54
C LEU A 89 -2.58 7.04 0.44
N ASN A 90 -3.48 7.95 0.79
CA ASN A 90 -4.23 8.72 -0.21
C ASN A 90 -3.33 9.69 -0.99
N ASP A 91 -2.31 10.29 -0.35
CA ASP A 91 -1.27 11.07 -1.04
C ASP A 91 -0.52 10.19 -2.04
N LEU A 92 -0.15 8.97 -1.63
CA LEU A 92 0.52 8.00 -2.51
C LEU A 92 -0.35 7.66 -3.73
N GLU A 93 -1.65 7.38 -3.52
CA GLU A 93 -2.61 7.14 -4.61
C GLU A 93 -2.67 8.35 -5.55
N ALA A 94 -2.79 9.56 -5.01
CA ALA A 94 -2.85 10.77 -5.82
C ALA A 94 -1.59 10.97 -6.66
N MET A 95 -0.41 10.72 -6.11
CA MET A 95 0.87 10.79 -6.84
C MET A 95 0.97 9.77 -7.98
N ILE A 96 0.32 8.61 -7.86
CA ILE A 96 0.38 7.56 -8.89
C ILE A 96 -0.69 7.76 -9.96
N PHE A 97 -1.90 8.18 -9.59
CA PHE A 97 -3.09 8.09 -10.46
C PHE A 97 -3.74 9.43 -10.81
N LYS A 98 -3.39 10.52 -10.12
CA LYS A 98 -4.04 11.84 -10.28
C LYS A 98 -3.04 12.96 -10.60
N GLY A 99 -1.77 12.60 -10.83
CA GLY A 99 -0.68 13.49 -11.26
C GLY A 99 -0.67 13.74 -12.76
#